data_AF-A0A1E3L5V7-F1
#
_entry.id   AF-A0A1E3L5V7-F1
#
_cell.length_a   1.000
_cell.length_b   1.000
_cell.length_c   1.000
_cell.angle_alpha   90.00
_cell.angle_beta   90.00
_cell.angle_gamma   90.00
#
_symmetry.space_group_name_H-M   'P 1'
#
loop_
_entity.id
_entity.type
_entity.pdbx_description
1 polymer ?
#
loop_
_entity_poly.entity_id
_entity_poly.type
_entity_poly.pdbx_seq_one_letter_code
_entity_poly.pdbx_strand_id
1 'polypeptide(L)'
;MQYIKSLFEDEIYYFELDDQRVAYRQIVIAEGQSKVSIAPDFMLAEKEVDFEPDEQIGLIEFEIIWESAISSYRKQWDYYKQQYLPGDSVTGILRMFYPQGCLIQLNEHVYAIADTTTLPEQMNGQPIGVGLTVTGIVSGYDEQNLWVQLDQCTIHS
;
A
#
# COMPACT_ATOMS: atom_id res chain seq x y z
N MET A 1 2.96 16.82 -1.68
CA MET A 1 1.77 16.05 -1.31
C MET A 1 0.57 16.97 -1.16
N GLN A 2 -0.53 16.58 -1.80
CA GLN A 2 -1.83 17.22 -1.76
C GLN A 2 -2.84 16.22 -1.20
N TYR A 3 -3.85 16.70 -0.48
CA TYR A 3 -4.90 15.87 0.09
C TYR A 3 -6.23 16.38 -0.41
N ILE A 4 -7.00 15.51 -1.04
CA ILE A 4 -8.25 15.89 -1.69
C ILE A 4 -9.38 14.96 -1.27
N LYS A 5 -10.58 15.52 -1.32
CA LYS A 5 -11.84 14.82 -1.15
C LYS A 5 -12.71 15.13 -2.36
N SER A 6 -13.32 14.08 -2.91
CA SER A 6 -14.24 14.18 -4.03
C SER A 6 -15.46 13.30 -3.79
N LEU A 7 -16.62 13.78 -4.17
CA LEU A 7 -17.87 13.05 -4.21
C LEU A 7 -18.13 12.64 -5.66
N PHE A 8 -18.31 11.33 -5.85
CA PHE A 8 -18.68 10.81 -7.15
C PHE A 8 -19.82 9.81 -6.94
N GLU A 9 -20.96 10.08 -7.57
CA GLU A 9 -22.21 9.36 -7.30
C GLU A 9 -22.55 9.38 -5.80
N ASP A 10 -22.71 8.22 -5.17
CA ASP A 10 -22.99 8.05 -3.74
C ASP A 10 -21.75 7.66 -2.92
N GLU A 11 -20.55 7.84 -3.49
CA GLU A 11 -19.27 7.48 -2.89
C GLU A 11 -18.44 8.72 -2.55
N ILE A 12 -17.69 8.63 -1.45
CA ILE A 12 -16.73 9.66 -1.05
C ILE A 12 -15.33 9.09 -1.21
N TYR A 13 -14.53 9.79 -2.01
CA TYR A 13 -13.14 9.48 -2.25
C TYR A 13 -12.24 10.43 -1.47
N TYR A 14 -11.19 9.88 -0.88
CA TYR A 14 -10.09 10.64 -0.30
C TYR A 14 -8.79 10.18 -0.91
N PHE A 15 -7.94 11.12 -1.29
CA PHE A 15 -6.62 10.80 -1.85
C PHE A 15 -5.51 11.61 -1.18
N GLU A 16 -4.39 10.94 -0.94
CA GLU A 16 -3.08 11.57 -0.80
C GLU A 16 -2.37 11.46 -2.15
N LEU A 17 -2.06 12.60 -2.76
CA LEU A 17 -1.49 12.73 -4.09
C LEU A 17 -0.12 13.41 -4.05
N ASP A 18 0.78 13.02 -4.93
CA ASP A 18 1.98 13.80 -5.21
C ASP A 18 1.71 14.99 -6.16
N ASP A 19 2.76 15.68 -6.58
CA ASP A 19 2.64 16.84 -7.47
C ASP A 19 2.28 16.45 -8.92
N GLN A 20 2.40 15.17 -9.27
CA GLN A 20 1.97 14.58 -10.54
C GLN A 20 0.58 13.93 -10.43
N ARG A 21 -0.11 14.14 -9.31
CA ARG A 21 -1.43 13.57 -9.02
C ARG A 21 -1.43 12.04 -8.97
N VAL A 22 -0.28 11.42 -8.69
CA VAL A 22 -0.15 9.99 -8.42
C VAL A 22 -0.60 9.72 -6.98
N ALA A 23 -1.50 8.76 -6.80
CA ALA A 23 -2.04 8.41 -5.48
C ALA A 23 -1.07 7.55 -4.68
N TYR A 24 -0.83 7.94 -3.43
CA TYR A 24 -0.08 7.14 -2.45
C TYR A 24 -1.04 6.48 -1.46
N ARG A 25 -2.05 7.20 -0.99
CA ARG A 25 -3.12 6.63 -0.16
C ARG A 25 -4.48 6.98 -0.72
N GLN A 26 -5.40 6.04 -0.62
CA GLN A 26 -6.77 6.21 -1.07
C GLN A 26 -7.75 5.57 -0.11
N ILE A 27 -8.86 6.27 0.13
CA ILE A 27 -10.01 5.77 0.87
C ILE A 27 -11.23 5.96 -0.03
N VAL A 28 -12.06 4.92 -0.15
CA VAL A 28 -13.38 4.98 -0.77
C VAL A 28 -14.40 4.63 0.30
N ILE A 29 -15.33 5.53 0.55
CA ILE A 29 -16.44 5.31 1.48
C ILE A 29 -17.73 5.18 0.66
N ALA A 30 -18.34 4.01 0.70
CA ALA A 30 -19.58 3.68 0.03
C ALA A 30 -20.48 2.89 0.98
N GLU A 31 -21.76 3.22 1.06
CA GLU A 31 -22.74 2.51 1.90
C GLU A 31 -22.33 2.34 3.39
N GLY A 32 -21.53 3.28 3.93
CA GLY A 32 -21.01 3.23 5.30
C GLY A 32 -19.85 2.26 5.51
N GLN A 33 -19.30 1.66 4.44
CA GLN A 33 -18.10 0.84 4.46
C GLN A 33 -16.92 1.63 3.86
N SER A 34 -15.75 1.44 4.44
CA SER A 34 -14.49 2.00 3.92
C SER A 34 -13.68 0.91 3.23
N LYS A 35 -13.26 1.17 2.01
CA LYS A 35 -12.19 0.45 1.33
C LYS A 35 -10.96 1.34 1.25
N VAL A 36 -9.79 0.75 1.42
CA VAL A 36 -8.54 1.51 1.59
C VAL A 36 -7.45 0.96 0.67
N SER A 37 -6.45 1.79 0.35
CA SER A 37 -5.35 1.37 -0.52
C SER A 37 -4.40 0.36 0.10
N ILE A 38 -4.52 0.09 1.41
CA ILE A 38 -3.79 -1.02 2.04
C ILE A 38 -4.32 -2.37 1.57
N ALA A 39 -3.55 -3.42 1.83
CA ALA A 39 -4.00 -4.78 1.59
C ALA A 39 -5.00 -5.21 2.69
N PRO A 40 -5.96 -6.10 2.38
CA PRO A 40 -6.11 -6.86 1.13
C PRO A 40 -6.99 -6.19 0.07
N ASP A 41 -7.49 -4.97 0.30
CA ASP A 41 -8.44 -4.31 -0.63
C ASP A 41 -7.77 -3.89 -1.94
N PHE A 42 -6.49 -3.52 -1.89
CA PHE A 42 -5.69 -3.07 -3.05
C PHE A 42 -6.33 -1.90 -3.82
N MET A 43 -7.04 -1.01 -3.12
CA MET A 43 -7.79 0.08 -3.73
C MET A 43 -6.92 1.34 -3.89
N LEU A 44 -5.94 1.30 -4.80
CA LEU A 44 -5.15 2.46 -5.18
C LEU A 44 -5.31 2.76 -6.67
N ALA A 45 -5.50 4.02 -7.03
CA ALA A 45 -5.57 4.45 -8.42
C ALA A 45 -4.30 4.08 -9.18
N GLU A 46 -4.44 3.35 -10.30
CA GLU A 46 -3.31 2.89 -11.13
C GLU A 46 -2.66 4.02 -11.96
N LYS A 47 -3.40 5.11 -12.18
CA LYS A 47 -2.99 6.26 -13.00
C LYS A 47 -3.13 7.55 -12.20
N GLU A 48 -2.66 8.65 -12.80
CA GLU A 48 -2.92 9.98 -12.28
C GLU A 48 -4.42 10.18 -12.01
N VAL A 49 -4.72 10.76 -10.85
CA VAL A 49 -6.09 10.99 -10.41
C VAL A 49 -6.62 12.22 -11.13
N ASP A 50 -7.41 12.01 -12.18
CA ASP A 50 -7.99 13.07 -13.04
C ASP A 50 -9.31 13.66 -12.50
N PHE A 51 -9.57 13.51 -11.20
CA PHE A 51 -10.74 14.13 -10.57
C PHE A 51 -10.45 15.60 -10.22
N GLU A 52 -11.27 16.52 -10.71
CA GLU A 52 -11.31 17.86 -10.09
C GLU A 52 -11.73 17.70 -8.61
N PRO A 53 -10.93 18.16 -7.65
CA PRO A 53 -11.26 17.99 -6.24
C PRO A 53 -12.46 18.87 -5.89
N ASP A 54 -13.49 18.28 -5.29
CA ASP A 54 -14.58 19.09 -4.70
C ASP A 54 -14.05 19.91 -3.53
N GLU A 55 -13.12 19.33 -2.78
CA GLU A 55 -12.51 19.93 -1.61
C GLU A 55 -11.04 19.54 -1.48
N GLN A 56 -10.16 20.52 -1.31
CA GLN A 56 -8.81 20.28 -0.83
C GLN A 56 -8.83 20.28 0.70
N ILE A 57 -8.40 19.18 1.31
CA ILE A 57 -8.38 19.02 2.77
C ILE A 57 -6.95 19.13 3.31
N GLY A 58 -6.84 19.34 4.63
CA GLY A 58 -5.55 19.37 5.31
C GLY A 58 -5.00 17.97 5.60
N LEU A 59 -3.67 17.84 5.70
CA LEU A 59 -3.01 16.60 6.14
C LEU A 59 -3.63 16.04 7.43
N ILE A 60 -3.83 16.89 8.45
CA ILE A 60 -4.36 16.46 9.75
C ILE A 60 -5.75 15.85 9.60
N GLU A 61 -6.60 16.45 8.77
CA GLU A 61 -7.94 15.93 8.49
C GLU A 61 -7.87 14.59 7.76
N PHE A 62 -7.01 14.49 6.73
CA PHE A 62 -6.79 13.24 6.03
C PHE A 62 -6.33 12.12 6.98
N GLU A 63 -5.35 12.38 7.86
CA GLU A 63 -4.86 11.35 8.80
C GLU A 63 -5.94 10.88 9.78
N ILE A 64 -6.83 11.77 10.23
CA ILE A 64 -7.95 11.37 11.09
C ILE A 64 -8.89 10.40 10.35
N ILE A 65 -9.18 10.69 9.09
CA ILE A 65 -10.05 9.85 8.25
C ILE A 65 -9.35 8.52 7.92
N TRP A 66 -8.06 8.58 7.60
CA TRP A 66 -7.21 7.42 7.32
C TRP A 66 -7.17 6.47 8.53
N GLU A 67 -6.80 6.95 9.71
CA GLU A 67 -6.73 6.13 10.92
C GLU A 67 -8.07 5.51 11.29
N SER A 68 -9.17 6.25 11.09
CA SER A 68 -10.52 5.71 11.28
C SER A 68 -10.80 4.56 10.31
N ALA A 69 -10.50 4.75 9.02
CA ALA A 69 -10.72 3.77 7.97
C ALA A 69 -9.87 2.50 8.14
N ILE A 70 -8.63 2.62 8.60
CA ILE A 70 -7.73 1.47 8.79
C ILE A 70 -7.81 0.82 10.18
N SER A 71 -8.63 1.36 11.09
CA SER A 71 -8.65 0.95 12.51
C SER A 71 -8.97 -0.54 12.73
N SER A 72 -9.79 -1.16 11.88
CA SER A 72 -10.11 -2.58 11.93
C SER A 72 -8.92 -3.46 11.51
N TYR A 73 -8.17 -3.02 10.49
CA TYR A 73 -6.96 -3.68 10.01
C TYR A 73 -5.82 -3.55 11.02
N ARG A 74 -5.67 -2.37 11.65
CA ARG A 74 -4.62 -2.10 12.65
C ARG A 74 -4.62 -3.10 13.80
N LYS A 75 -5.80 -3.50 14.29
CA LYS A 75 -5.92 -4.51 15.36
C LYS A 75 -5.36 -5.88 14.97
N GLN A 76 -5.60 -6.32 13.73
CA GLN A 76 -5.07 -7.58 13.23
C GLN A 76 -3.57 -7.46 12.94
N TRP A 77 -3.16 -6.33 12.36
CA TRP A 77 -1.77 -6.00 12.08
C TRP A 77 -0.89 -6.07 13.33
N ASP A 78 -1.30 -5.45 14.43
CA ASP A 78 -0.52 -5.42 15.67
C ASP A 78 -0.26 -6.81 16.26
N TYR A 79 -1.14 -7.78 15.98
CA TYR A 79 -0.94 -9.18 16.34
C TYR A 79 0.03 -9.88 15.39
N TYR A 80 -0.20 -9.80 14.08
CA TYR A 80 0.59 -10.56 13.12
C TYR A 80 1.99 -9.99 12.87
N LYS A 81 2.20 -8.67 13.00
CA LYS A 81 3.51 -8.04 12.79
C LYS A 81 4.59 -8.58 13.75
N GLN A 82 4.19 -9.06 14.93
CA GLN A 82 5.09 -9.64 15.92
C GLN A 82 5.76 -10.94 15.45
N GLN A 83 5.28 -11.54 14.36
CA GLN A 83 5.84 -12.75 13.74
C GLN A 83 6.94 -12.42 12.71
N TYR A 84 7.20 -11.14 12.44
CA TYR A 84 8.09 -10.67 11.39
C TYR A 84 9.05 -9.63 11.96
N LEU A 85 10.12 -10.08 12.59
CA LEU A 85 11.06 -9.19 13.28
C LEU A 85 12.17 -8.72 12.34
N PRO A 86 12.71 -7.50 12.54
CA PRO A 86 13.87 -7.04 11.79
C PRO A 86 15.03 -8.05 11.81
N GLY A 87 15.54 -8.38 10.63
CA GLY A 87 16.55 -9.41 10.41
C GLY A 87 15.99 -10.78 9.98
N ASP A 88 14.68 -11.02 10.11
CA ASP A 88 14.07 -12.26 9.65
C ASP A 88 14.10 -12.36 8.12
N SER A 89 14.41 -13.54 7.60
CA SER A 89 14.25 -13.85 6.18
C SER A 89 12.86 -14.40 5.93
N VAL A 90 12.14 -13.77 5.00
CA VAL A 90 10.73 -14.06 4.72
C VAL A 90 10.54 -14.25 3.22
N THR A 91 9.58 -15.10 2.86
CA THR A 91 9.20 -15.35 1.47
C THR A 91 7.72 -15.07 1.30
N GLY A 92 7.36 -14.43 0.19
CA GLY A 92 5.97 -14.14 -0.15
C GLY A 92 5.76 -14.04 -1.65
N ILE A 93 4.54 -13.68 -2.04
CA ILE A 93 4.13 -13.56 -3.45
C ILE A 93 3.90 -12.11 -3.81
N LEU A 94 4.56 -11.62 -4.86
CA LEU A 94 4.35 -10.27 -5.39
C LEU A 94 2.92 -10.14 -5.92
N ARG A 95 2.14 -9.21 -5.37
CA ARG A 95 0.72 -9.02 -5.70
C ARG A 95 0.44 -7.78 -6.50
N MET A 96 1.09 -6.66 -6.18
CA MET A 96 0.80 -5.37 -6.78
C MET A 96 2.06 -4.51 -6.87
N PHE A 97 2.04 -3.56 -7.80
CA PHE A 97 3.02 -2.48 -7.90
C PHE A 97 2.35 -1.17 -7.56
N TYR A 98 2.85 -0.52 -6.52
CA TYR A 98 2.41 0.79 -6.05
C TYR A 98 3.53 1.82 -6.20
N PRO A 99 3.22 3.12 -6.14
CA PRO A 99 4.23 4.18 -6.12
C PRO A 99 5.22 4.05 -4.96
N GLN A 100 4.82 3.45 -3.83
CA GLN A 100 5.69 3.18 -2.68
C GLN A 100 6.64 2.00 -2.90
N GLY A 101 6.37 1.12 -3.86
CA GLY A 101 7.09 -0.14 -4.05
C GLY A 101 6.17 -1.29 -4.46
N CYS A 102 6.66 -2.52 -4.37
CA CYS A 102 5.89 -3.71 -4.69
C CYS A 102 5.32 -4.33 -3.42
N LEU A 103 4.01 -4.63 -3.46
CA LEU A 103 3.33 -5.31 -2.37
C LEU A 103 3.51 -6.82 -2.50
N ILE A 104 4.00 -7.44 -1.43
CA ILE A 104 4.32 -8.86 -1.33
C ILE A 104 3.44 -9.46 -0.25
N GLN A 105 2.63 -10.45 -0.59
CA GLN A 105 1.81 -11.18 0.36
C GLN A 105 2.68 -12.22 1.09
N LEU A 106 2.88 -12.05 2.40
CA LEU A 106 3.61 -13.01 3.24
C LEU A 106 2.68 -14.14 3.74
N ASN A 107 1.44 -13.81 4.07
CA ASN A 107 0.38 -14.77 4.40
C ASN A 107 -1.02 -14.16 4.14
N GLU A 108 -2.09 -14.77 4.64
CA GLU A 108 -3.47 -14.29 4.45
C GLU A 108 -3.77 -12.93 5.09
N HIS A 109 -2.93 -12.46 6.03
CA HIS A 109 -3.15 -11.28 6.86
C HIS A 109 -2.02 -10.25 6.79
N VAL A 110 -0.83 -10.65 6.32
CA VAL A 110 0.37 -9.83 6.33
C VAL A 110 0.87 -9.59 4.93
N TYR A 111 1.10 -8.32 4.67
CA TYR A 111 1.67 -7.82 3.44
C TYR A 111 2.92 -7.03 3.75
N ALA A 112 3.84 -7.04 2.80
CA ALA A 112 5.11 -6.37 2.87
C ALA A 112 5.27 -5.44 1.68
N ILE A 113 6.14 -4.44 1.83
CA ILE A 113 6.53 -3.50 0.80
C ILE A 113 8.05 -3.62 0.57
N ALA A 114 8.45 -3.65 -0.70
CA ALA A 114 9.86 -3.62 -1.09
C ALA A 114 10.08 -2.63 -2.24
N ASP A 115 11.26 -2.02 -2.29
CA ASP A 115 11.65 -1.07 -3.33
C ASP A 115 11.70 -1.76 -4.70
N THR A 116 10.88 -1.27 -5.64
CA THR A 116 10.78 -1.79 -7.00
C THR A 116 12.03 -1.54 -7.84
N THR A 117 12.89 -0.60 -7.47
CA THR A 117 14.11 -0.28 -8.24
C THR A 117 15.21 -1.33 -8.05
N THR A 118 15.19 -2.05 -6.93
CA THR A 118 16.19 -3.08 -6.59
C THR A 118 15.94 -4.44 -7.25
N LEU A 119 14.74 -4.64 -7.79
CA LEU A 119 14.28 -5.93 -8.31
C LEU A 119 14.59 -6.19 -9.80
N PRO A 120 14.47 -5.22 -10.73
CA PRO A 120 14.68 -5.42 -12.16
C PRO A 120 16.08 -5.92 -12.54
N GLU A 121 17.11 -5.56 -11.78
CA GLU A 121 18.49 -6.03 -12.00
C GLU A 121 18.59 -7.56 -11.93
N GLN A 122 17.68 -8.22 -11.22
CA GLN A 122 17.67 -9.67 -11.02
C GLN A 122 17.02 -10.43 -12.17
N MET A 123 16.16 -9.77 -12.96
CA MET A 123 15.40 -10.37 -14.04
C MET A 123 16.07 -10.22 -15.42
N ASN A 124 17.33 -9.77 -15.48
CA ASN A 124 18.06 -9.54 -16.73
C ASN A 124 17.28 -8.70 -17.75
N GLY A 125 16.52 -7.70 -17.27
CA GLY A 125 15.70 -6.82 -18.11
C GLY A 125 14.36 -7.42 -18.56
N GLN A 126 13.95 -8.58 -18.06
CA GLN A 126 12.59 -9.07 -18.23
C GLN A 126 11.60 -8.29 -17.36
N PRO A 127 10.38 -8.04 -17.85
CA PRO A 127 9.34 -7.40 -17.05
C PRO A 127 8.99 -8.26 -15.84
N ILE A 128 8.99 -7.66 -14.65
CA ILE A 128 8.55 -8.31 -13.42
C ILE A 128 7.02 -8.30 -13.42
N GLY A 129 6.43 -9.48 -13.40
CA GLY A 129 4.98 -9.66 -13.27
C GLY A 129 4.56 -9.95 -11.84
N VAL A 130 3.26 -9.79 -11.57
CA VAL A 130 2.62 -10.29 -10.35
C VAL A 130 2.62 -11.82 -10.32
N GLY A 131 2.57 -12.41 -9.12
CA GLY A 131 2.57 -13.86 -8.90
C GLY A 131 3.96 -14.47 -8.68
N LEU A 132 5.03 -13.70 -8.87
CA LEU A 132 6.40 -14.17 -8.61
C LEU A 132 6.67 -14.31 -7.11
N THR A 133 7.54 -15.25 -6.76
CA THR A 133 7.97 -15.45 -5.37
C THR A 133 9.11 -14.49 -5.06
N VAL A 134 9.03 -13.79 -3.94
CA VAL A 134 10.05 -12.86 -3.47
C VAL A 134 10.51 -13.28 -2.09
N THR A 135 11.83 -13.40 -1.90
CA THR A 135 12.45 -13.57 -0.59
C THR A 135 13.16 -12.28 -0.20
N GLY A 136 13.00 -11.80 1.03
CA GLY A 136 13.65 -10.58 1.51
C GLY A 136 13.97 -10.66 3.00
N ILE A 137 14.67 -9.63 3.50
CA ILE A 137 14.99 -9.47 4.92
C ILE A 137 14.11 -8.36 5.49
N VAL A 138 13.42 -8.64 6.59
CA VAL A 138 12.64 -7.61 7.28
C VAL A 138 13.57 -6.50 7.78
N SER A 139 13.33 -5.26 7.35
CA SER A 139 14.11 -4.09 7.75
C SER A 139 13.35 -3.18 8.72
N GLY A 140 12.02 -3.24 8.73
CA GLY A 140 11.18 -2.42 9.58
C GLY A 140 9.70 -2.56 9.25
N TYR A 141 8.95 -1.51 9.52
CA TYR A 141 7.49 -1.48 9.35
C TYR A 141 7.06 -0.13 8.80
N ASP A 142 6.16 -0.15 7.84
CA ASP A 142 5.34 1.00 7.47
C ASP A 142 4.08 0.98 8.34
N GLU A 143 4.14 1.67 9.48
CA GLU A 143 3.02 1.71 10.44
C GLU A 143 1.83 2.55 9.95
N GLN A 144 2.03 3.36 8.89
CA GLN A 144 0.99 4.17 8.28
C GLN A 144 0.13 3.33 7.32
N ASN A 145 0.76 2.43 6.57
CA ASN A 145 0.10 1.56 5.61
C ASN A 145 -0.06 0.09 6.07
N LEU A 146 0.41 -0.22 7.28
CA LEU A 146 0.35 -1.55 7.90
C LEU A 146 1.10 -2.62 7.09
N TRP A 147 2.31 -2.29 6.62
CA TRP A 147 3.16 -3.19 5.84
C TRP A 147 4.47 -3.51 6.56
N VAL A 148 4.96 -4.74 6.37
CA VAL A 148 6.35 -5.09 6.70
C VAL A 148 7.26 -4.48 5.64
N GLN A 149 8.37 -3.83 6.03
CA GLN A 149 9.36 -3.35 5.06
C GLN A 149 10.41 -4.44 4.82
N LEU A 150 10.70 -4.72 3.56
CA LEU A 150 11.74 -5.68 3.15
C LEU A 150 12.88 -5.01 2.42
N ASP A 151 14.09 -5.38 2.79
CA ASP A 151 15.33 -5.07 2.10
C ASP A 151 15.94 -6.35 1.50
N GLN A 152 16.99 -6.20 0.68
CA GLN A 152 17.78 -7.32 0.14
C GLN A 152 16.91 -8.37 -0.57
N CYS A 153 15.87 -7.91 -1.28
CA CYS A 153 14.90 -8.79 -1.91
C CYS A 153 15.52 -9.54 -3.09
N THR A 154 15.07 -10.78 -3.29
CA THR A 154 15.42 -11.66 -4.41
C THR A 154 14.14 -12.23 -5.05
N ILE A 155 14.00 -12.10 -6.36
CA ILE A 155 12.90 -12.70 -7.13
C ILE A 155 13.25 -14.14 -7.54
N HIS A 156 12.26 -15.01 -7.46
CA HIS A 156 12.29 -16.39 -7.93
C HIS A 156 11.15 -16.62 -8.95
N SER A 157 11.49 -17.27 -10.07
CA SER A 157 10.58 -17.63 -11.16
C SER A 157 10.13 -19.09 -11.14
#